data_AF-A0A9N7G4M0-F1
#
_entry.id   AF-A0A9N7G4M0-F1
#
_cell.length_a   1.000
_cell.length_b   1.000
_cell.length_c   1.000
_cell.angle_alpha   90.00
_cell.angle_beta   90.00
_cell.angle_gamma   90.00
#
_symmetry.space_group_name_H-M   'P 1'
#
loop_
_entity.id
_entity.type
_entity.pdbx_description
1 polymer ?
#
loop_
_entity_poly.entity_id
_entity_poly.type
_entity_poly.pdbx_seq_one_letter_code
_entity_poly.pdbx_strand_id
1 'polypeptide(L)'
;MNNIITLTAYQQIVFIVGVLCGIGIILLMILVLIKTIIAPKFMKKLRIHEEEIKNIKKLSEEFKKKFEKLESKEQEIHKNKTRRKSINSYNFKKP
;
A
#
# COMPACT_ATOMS: atom_id res chain seq x y z
N MET A 1 -20.90 -58.29 30.97
CA MET A 1 -21.06 -56.84 31.19
C MET A 1 -19.84 -56.04 30.72
N ASN A 2 -18.60 -56.44 31.09
CA ASN A 2 -17.37 -55.77 30.63
C ASN A 2 -17.23 -55.63 29.10
N ASN A 3 -17.54 -56.66 28.32
CA ASN A 3 -17.39 -56.63 26.86
C ASN A 3 -18.33 -55.65 26.14
N ILE A 4 -19.48 -55.32 26.74
CA ILE A 4 -20.44 -54.38 26.15
C ILE A 4 -19.95 -52.94 26.39
N ILE A 5 -19.38 -52.68 27.56
CA ILE A 5 -18.82 -51.36 27.93
C ILE A 5 -17.57 -51.04 27.11
N THR A 6 -16.71 -52.03 26.82
CA THR A 6 -15.55 -51.83 25.94
C THR A 6 -15.95 -51.62 24.48
N LEU A 7 -17.01 -52.26 23.99
CA LEU A 7 -17.48 -52.09 22.62
C LEU A 7 -18.09 -50.69 22.39
N THR A 8 -18.89 -50.19 23.33
CA THR A 8 -19.47 -48.85 23.23
C THR A 8 -18.42 -47.75 23.33
N ALA A 9 -17.42 -47.92 24.19
CA ALA A 9 -16.28 -47.01 24.27
C ALA A 9 -15.47 -46.97 22.96
N TYR A 10 -15.23 -48.13 22.33
CA TYR A 10 -14.55 -48.21 21.04
C TYR A 10 -15.33 -47.49 19.93
N GLN A 11 -16.65 -47.68 19.86
CA GLN A 11 -17.51 -46.98 18.91
C GLN A 11 -17.46 -45.45 19.08
N GLN A 12 -17.46 -44.96 20.32
CA GLN A 12 -17.33 -43.53 20.61
C GLN A 12 -15.99 -42.96 20.16
N ILE A 13 -14.88 -43.69 20.38
CA ILE A 13 -13.54 -43.28 19.95
C ILE A 13 -13.47 -43.18 18.42
N VAL A 14 -13.97 -44.19 17.71
CA VAL A 14 -13.98 -44.20 16.24
C VAL A 14 -14.80 -43.03 15.69
N PHE A 15 -15.94 -42.70 16.32
CA PHE A 15 -16.75 -41.55 15.95
C PHE A 15 -16.00 -40.23 16.16
N ILE A 16 -15.36 -40.04 17.31
CA ILE A 16 -14.58 -38.82 17.62
C ILE A 16 -13.42 -38.65 16.62
N VAL A 17 -12.69 -39.71 16.32
CA VAL A 17 -11.59 -39.69 15.33
C VAL A 17 -12.13 -39.35 13.95
N GLY A 18 -13.27 -39.92 13.55
CA GLY A 18 -13.93 -39.61 12.28
C GLY A 18 -14.33 -38.14 12.16
N VAL A 19 -14.91 -37.57 13.22
CA VAL A 19 -15.28 -36.15 13.27
C VAL A 19 -14.05 -35.25 13.19
N LEU A 20 -12.98 -35.55 13.94
CA LEU A 20 -11.73 -34.79 13.90
C LEU A 20 -11.08 -34.83 12.51
N CYS A 21 -11.09 -35.98 11.85
CA CYS A 21 -10.58 -36.12 10.48
C CYS A 21 -11.42 -35.31 9.48
N GLY A 22 -12.76 -35.36 9.60
CA GLY A 22 -13.67 -34.57 8.77
C GLY A 22 -13.44 -33.06 8.91
N ILE A 23 -13.28 -32.57 10.14
CA ILE A 23 -12.96 -31.15 10.41
C ILE A 23 -11.62 -30.77 9.77
N GLY A 24 -10.60 -31.63 9.86
CA GLY A 24 -9.29 -31.41 9.25
C GLY A 24 -9.38 -31.23 7.73
N ILE A 25 -10.18 -32.06 7.04
CA ILE A 25 -10.39 -31.97 5.59
C ILE A 25 -11.10 -30.65 5.22
N ILE A 26 -12.12 -30.26 5.99
CA ILE A 26 -12.84 -29.00 5.76
C ILE A 26 -11.89 -27.80 5.90
N LEU A 27 -11.06 -27.77 6.93
CA LEU A 27 -10.06 -26.71 7.12
C LEU A 27 -9.05 -26.65 5.96
N LEU A 28 -8.60 -27.80 5.47
CA LEU A 28 -7.72 -27.90 4.30
C LEU A 28 -8.38 -27.33 3.04
N MET A 29 -9.65 -27.66 2.79
CA MET A 29 -10.41 -27.13 1.65
C MET A 29 -10.53 -25.60 1.73
N ILE A 30 -10.79 -25.04 2.91
CA ILE A 30 -10.86 -23.59 3.12
C ILE A 30 -9.51 -22.93 2.83
N LEU A 31 -8.40 -23.49 3.33
CA LEU A 31 -7.06 -22.97 3.07
C LEU A 31 -6.71 -22.97 1.57
N VAL A 32 -7.09 -24.03 0.86
CA VAL A 32 -6.91 -24.12 -0.59
C VAL A 32 -7.71 -23.02 -1.28
N LEU A 33 -9.00 -22.84 -0.96
CA LEU A 33 -9.84 -21.79 -1.53
C LEU A 33 -9.27 -20.38 -1.29
N ILE A 34 -8.77 -20.11 -0.09
CA ILE A 34 -8.14 -18.82 0.22
C ILE A 34 -6.90 -18.60 -0.67
N LYS A 35 -6.02 -19.61 -0.79
CA LYS A 35 -4.81 -19.49 -1.61
C LYS A 35 -5.10 -19.39 -3.11
N THR A 36 -6.07 -20.13 -3.63
CA THR A 36 -6.33 -20.18 -5.08
C THR A 36 -7.22 -19.06 -5.58
N ILE A 37 -8.17 -18.57 -4.78
CA ILE A 37 -9.15 -17.58 -5.22
C ILE A 37 -8.90 -16.21 -4.60
N ILE A 38 -8.82 -16.16 -3.26
CA ILE A 38 -8.83 -14.90 -2.51
C ILE A 38 -7.48 -14.19 -2.64
N ALA A 39 -6.38 -14.88 -2.35
CA ALA A 39 -5.03 -14.33 -2.39
C ALA A 39 -4.67 -13.69 -3.75
N PRO A 40 -4.88 -14.35 -4.92
CA PRO A 40 -4.55 -13.73 -6.20
C PRO A 40 -5.45 -12.54 -6.54
N LYS A 41 -6.73 -12.54 -6.15
CA LYS A 41 -7.61 -11.38 -6.35
C LYS A 41 -7.14 -10.18 -5.53
N PHE A 42 -6.79 -10.39 -4.25
CA PHE A 42 -6.26 -9.33 -3.39
C PHE A 42 -4.91 -8.80 -3.89
N MET A 43 -3.99 -9.70 -4.26
CA MET A 43 -2.67 -9.31 -4.78
C MET A 43 -2.78 -8.51 -6.09
N LYS A 44 -3.70 -8.87 -6.99
CA LYS A 44 -3.96 -8.07 -8.21
C LYS A 44 -4.43 -6.67 -7.86
N LYS A 45 -5.39 -6.54 -6.93
CA LYS A 45 -5.91 -5.23 -6.52
C LYS A 45 -4.86 -4.38 -5.83
N LEU A 46 -4.02 -4.99 -4.99
CA LEU A 46 -2.91 -4.32 -4.33
C LEU A 46 -1.88 -3.80 -5.33
N ARG A 47 -1.51 -4.60 -6.35
CA ARG A 47 -0.57 -4.16 -7.40
C ARG A 47 -1.08 -2.94 -8.17
N ILE A 48 -2.37 -2.89 -8.49
CA ILE A 48 -2.98 -1.74 -9.18
C ILE A 48 -2.82 -0.48 -8.32
N HIS A 49 -3.17 -0.55 -7.03
CA HIS A 49 -3.01 0.58 -6.12
C HIS A 49 -1.55 0.97 -5.91
N GLU A 50 -0.64 0.01 -5.88
CA GLU A 50 0.80 0.27 -5.77
C GLU A 50 1.34 1.02 -6.99
N GLU A 51 0.90 0.65 -8.20
CA GLU A 51 1.21 1.38 -9.43
C GLU A 51 0.62 2.79 -9.45
N GLU A 52 -0.65 2.95 -9.03
CA GLU A 52 -1.29 4.27 -8.89
C GLU A 52 -0.52 5.17 -7.93
N ILE A 53 -0.17 4.67 -6.74
CA ILE A 53 0.61 5.42 -5.74
C ILE A 53 1.99 5.80 -6.30
N LYS A 54 2.65 4.89 -7.02
CA LYS A 54 3.95 5.17 -7.65
C LYS A 54 3.84 6.26 -8.71
N ASN A 55 2.76 6.26 -9.51
CA ASN A 55 2.50 7.31 -10.50
C ASN A 55 2.23 8.65 -9.82
N ILE A 56 1.39 8.68 -8.78
CA ILE A 56 1.11 9.89 -8.00
C ILE A 56 2.40 10.45 -7.39
N LYS A 57 3.27 9.59 -6.85
CA LYS A 57 4.55 10.02 -6.27
C LYS A 57 5.46 10.67 -7.31
N LYS A 58 5.60 10.06 -8.49
CA LYS A 58 6.38 10.66 -9.61
C LYS A 58 5.81 12.01 -10.01
N LEU A 59 4.49 12.10 -10.14
CA LEU A 59 3.80 13.31 -10.55
C LEU A 59 3.98 14.42 -9.50
N SER A 60 3.96 14.07 -8.21
CA SER A 60 4.29 14.97 -7.10
C SER A 60 5.74 15.45 -7.13
N GLU A 61 6.71 14.56 -7.40
CA GLU A 61 8.12 14.96 -7.57
C GLU A 61 8.33 15.91 -8.76
N GLU A 62 7.64 15.68 -9.88
CA GLU A 62 7.66 16.58 -11.02
C GLU A 62 7.05 17.95 -10.70
N PHE A 63 5.93 17.97 -9.98
CA PHE A 63 5.34 19.22 -9.50
C PHE A 63 6.27 19.96 -8.55
N LYS A 64 6.91 19.25 -7.61
CA LYS A 64 7.90 19.85 -6.69
C LYS A 64 9.04 20.49 -7.47
N LYS A 65 9.62 19.81 -8.46
CA LYS A 65 10.68 20.37 -9.32
C LYS A 65 10.21 21.58 -10.12
N LYS A 66 8.98 21.57 -10.63
CA LYS A 66 8.40 22.74 -11.32
C LYS A 66 8.19 23.91 -10.36
N PHE A 67 7.76 23.63 -9.14
CA PHE A 67 7.55 24.63 -8.10
C PHE A 67 8.88 25.29 -7.67
N GLU A 68 9.92 24.49 -7.39
CA GLU A 68 11.26 25.01 -7.07
C GLU A 68 11.83 25.88 -8.22
N LYS A 69 11.60 25.48 -9.48
CA LYS A 69 11.97 26.32 -10.64
C LYS A 69 11.20 27.63 -10.70
N LEU A 70 9.91 27.63 -10.39
CA LEU A 70 9.09 28.84 -10.36
C LEU A 70 9.54 29.77 -9.23
N GLU A 71 9.78 29.23 -8.03
CA GLU A 71 10.27 29.98 -6.88
C GLU A 71 11.66 30.60 -7.16
N SER A 72 12.57 29.85 -7.80
CA SER A 72 13.86 30.39 -8.22
C SER A 72 13.75 31.54 -9.22
N LYS A 73 12.81 31.43 -10.18
CA LYS A 73 12.53 32.50 -11.16
C LYS A 73 11.93 33.72 -10.48
N GLU A 74 11.03 33.51 -9.52
CA GLU A 74 10.42 34.60 -8.77
C GLU A 74 11.45 35.36 -7.94
N GLN A 75 12.37 34.66 -7.27
CA GLN A 75 13.49 35.27 -6.55
C GLN A 75 14.44 36.03 -7.49
N GLU A 76 14.71 35.48 -8.68
CA GLU A 76 15.56 36.13 -9.69
C GLU A 76 14.90 37.41 -10.23
N ILE A 77 13.58 37.38 -10.50
CA ILE A 77 12.79 38.55 -10.89
C ILE A 77 12.80 39.60 -9.78
N HIS A 78 12.63 39.20 -8.52
CA HIS A 78 12.68 40.11 -7.38
C HIS A 78 14.07 40.77 -7.25
N LYS A 79 15.16 40.01 -7.38
CA LYS A 79 16.52 40.55 -7.42
C LYS A 79 16.72 41.54 -8.56
N ASN A 80 16.26 41.22 -9.77
CA ASN A 80 16.38 42.11 -10.94
C ASN A 80 15.57 43.39 -10.78
N LYS A 81 14.39 43.34 -10.16
CA LYS A 81 13.55 44.51 -9.87
C LYS A 81 14.22 45.44 -8.86
N THR A 82 14.85 44.89 -7.82
CA THR A 82 15.63 45.64 -6.83
C THR A 82 16.87 46.26 -7.47
N ARG A 83 17.56 45.53 -8.36
CA ARG A 83 18.74 46.01 -9.10
C ARG A 83 18.41 47.14 -10.08
N ARG A 84 17.26 47.07 -10.78
CA ARG A 84 16.76 48.17 -11.60
C ARG A 84 16.41 49.41 -10.78
N LYS A 85 15.77 49.24 -9.62
CA LYS A 85 15.51 50.37 -8.69
C LYS A 85 16.81 51.01 -8.19
N SER A 86 17.82 50.22 -7.84
CA SER A 86 19.11 50.75 -7.37
C SER A 86 19.87 51.50 -8.46
N ILE A 87 19.86 51.01 -9.70
CA ILE A 87 20.47 51.71 -10.85
C ILE A 87 19.75 53.03 -11.12
N ASN A 88 18.41 53.03 -11.10
CA ASN A 88 17.62 54.25 -11.33
C ASN A 88 17.88 55.31 -10.23
N SER A 89 18.03 54.90 -8.96
CA SER A 89 18.42 55.81 -7.89
C SER A 89 19.85 56.33 -7.98
N TYR A 90 20.77 55.58 -8.61
CA TYR A 90 22.15 56.03 -8.82
C TYR A 90 22.24 57.07 -9.94
N ASN A 91 21.45 56.89 -11.02
CA ASN A 91 21.33 57.88 -12.10
C ASN A 91 20.64 59.17 -11.64
N PHE A 92 19.79 59.12 -10.61
CA PHE A 92 19.18 60.32 -9.99
C PHE A 92 20.11 61.07 -9.02
N LYS A 93 21.25 60.48 -8.63
CA LYS A 93 22.19 61.06 -7.66
C LYS A 93 23.48 61.60 -8.28
N LYS A 94 23.71 61.38 -9.57
CA LYS A 94 24.74 62.15 -10.29
C LYS A 94 24.10 63.46 -10.75
N PRO A 95 24.68 64.63 -10.38
CA PRO A 95 24.21 65.93 -10.86
C PRO A 95 24.35 66.05 -12.38
#